data_AF-A0A7J3API4-F1
#
_entry.id   AF-A0A7J3API4-F1
#
_cell.length_a   1.000
_cell.length_b   1.000
_cell.length_c   1.000
_cell.angle_alpha   90.00
_cell.angle_beta   90.00
_cell.angle_gamma   90.00
#
_symmetry.space_group_name_H-M   'P 1'
#
loop_
_entity.id
_entity.type
_entity.pdbx_description
1 polymer ?
#
loop_
_entity_poly.entity_id
_entity_poly.type
_entity_poly.pdbx_seq_one_letter_code
_entity_poly.pdbx_strand_id
1 'polypeptide(L)'
;MRALALLSGGLDSSLAVRLMMDQGLEVVALKFTSPFCRCDSGGKCHAAELAKRLGIKLMIVPKGEEYLEVVRNPKFGRGAGMNPCIDCRIFMLKKAKEIAEKIDAKIIFTGEVVGQRPMSQRKEVLSLIERGWP
;
A
#
# COMPACT_ATOMS: atom_id res chain seq x y z
N MET A 1 -8.81 4.81 -18.19
CA MET A 1 -9.07 5.19 -16.79
C MET A 1 -7.85 4.84 -15.96
N ARG A 2 -7.36 5.76 -15.13
CA ARG A 2 -6.13 5.58 -14.34
C ARG A 2 -6.43 5.05 -12.93
N ALA A 3 -5.62 4.10 -12.47
CA ALA A 3 -5.71 3.48 -11.15
C ALA A 3 -4.35 3.55 -10.42
N LEU A 4 -4.39 3.80 -9.11
CA LEU A 4 -3.24 3.81 -8.22
C LEU A 4 -3.17 2.51 -7.42
N ALA A 5 -2.08 1.76 -7.58
CA ALA A 5 -1.86 0.48 -6.91
C ALA A 5 -0.91 0.63 -5.72
N LEU A 6 -1.30 0.21 -4.52
CA LEU A 6 -0.32 0.05 -3.42
C LEU A 6 0.50 -1.22 -3.63
N LEU A 7 1.71 -1.07 -4.17
CA LEU A 7 2.61 -2.16 -4.54
C LEU A 7 3.68 -2.39 -3.46
N SER A 8 3.47 -3.42 -2.63
CA SER A 8 4.43 -3.76 -1.57
C SER A 8 5.68 -4.47 -2.11
N GLY A 9 5.56 -5.12 -3.27
CA GLY A 9 6.56 -6.03 -3.84
C GLY A 9 6.35 -7.50 -3.45
N GLY A 10 5.28 -7.82 -2.71
CA GLY A 10 4.83 -9.20 -2.50
C GLY A 10 3.93 -9.70 -3.63
N LEU A 11 3.71 -11.02 -3.66
CA LEU A 11 2.94 -11.71 -4.69
C LEU A 11 1.52 -11.12 -4.84
N ASP A 12 0.79 -10.94 -3.74
CA ASP A 12 -0.61 -10.53 -3.76
C ASP A 12 -0.80 -9.17 -4.47
N SER A 13 0.01 -8.17 -4.10
CA SER A 13 -0.02 -6.86 -4.78
C SER A 13 0.46 -6.90 -6.23
N SER A 14 1.35 -7.85 -6.57
CA SER A 14 1.83 -8.02 -7.94
C SER A 14 0.74 -8.60 -8.84
N LEU A 15 -0.01 -9.59 -8.33
CA LEU A 15 -1.15 -10.18 -9.02
C LEU A 15 -2.30 -9.16 -9.17
N ALA A 16 -2.59 -8.40 -8.12
CA ALA A 16 -3.61 -7.35 -8.19
C ALA A 16 -3.30 -6.33 -9.29
N VAL A 17 -2.04 -5.88 -9.42
CA VAL A 17 -1.61 -5.00 -10.50
C VAL A 17 -1.86 -5.64 -11.86
N ARG A 18 -1.43 -6.89 -12.04
CA ARG A 18 -1.60 -7.59 -13.32
C ARG A 18 -3.07 -7.74 -13.70
N LEU A 19 -3.92 -8.14 -12.75
CA LEU A 19 -5.36 -8.30 -12.96
C LEU A 19 -6.05 -6.99 -13.36
N MET A 20 -5.63 -5.85 -12.79
CA MET A 20 -6.17 -4.54 -13.17
C MET A 20 -5.69 -4.11 -14.56
N MET A 21 -4.45 -4.41 -14.93
CA MET A 21 -3.93 -4.16 -16.28
C MET A 21 -4.65 -5.02 -17.33
N ASP A 22 -4.93 -6.29 -17.02
CA ASP A 22 -5.68 -7.19 -17.92
C ASP A 22 -7.14 -6.72 -18.14
N GLN A 23 -7.67 -5.89 -17.24
CA GLN A 23 -8.96 -5.20 -17.40
C GLN A 23 -8.86 -3.88 -18.19
N GLY A 24 -7.68 -3.53 -18.73
CA GLY A 24 -7.47 -2.33 -19.52
C GLY A 24 -7.26 -1.04 -18.70
N LEU A 25 -6.98 -1.15 -17.40
CA LEU A 25 -6.69 0.02 -16.57
C LEU A 25 -5.23 0.49 -16.74
N GLU A 26 -5.05 1.81 -16.80
CA GLU A 26 -3.73 2.42 -16.74
C GLU A 26 -3.28 2.45 -15.27
N VAL A 27 -2.33 1.57 -14.91
CA VAL A 27 -1.88 1.42 -13.53
C VAL A 27 -0.64 2.26 -13.26
N VAL A 28 -0.70 3.08 -12.20
CA VAL A 28 0.47 3.69 -11.55
C VAL A 28 0.68 3.00 -10.21
N ALA A 29 1.89 2.50 -9.95
CA ALA A 29 2.23 1.86 -8.70
C ALA A 29 2.75 2.88 -7.67
N LEU A 30 2.40 2.66 -6.40
CA LEU A 30 2.84 3.43 -5.25
C LEU A 30 3.43 2.47 -4.21
N LYS A 31 4.67 2.72 -3.79
CA LYS A 31 5.33 2.02 -2.71
C LYS A 31 5.68 2.99 -1.58
N PHE A 32 5.21 2.68 -0.38
CA PHE A 32 5.66 3.36 0.82
C PHE A 32 6.94 2.73 1.36
N THR A 33 7.96 3.55 1.66
CA THR A 33 9.19 3.12 2.32
C THR A 33 9.19 3.51 3.79
N SER A 34 9.88 2.72 4.60
CA SER A 34 10.18 2.98 6.00
C SER A 34 11.70 2.96 6.18
N PRO A 35 12.26 3.47 7.31
CA PRO A 35 13.70 3.40 7.57
C PRO A 35 14.29 1.98 7.48
N PHE A 36 13.47 0.94 7.68
CA PHE A 36 13.86 -0.47 7.54
C PHE A 36 13.77 -1.03 6.11
N CYS A 37 13.42 -0.19 5.12
CA CYS A 37 13.26 -0.64 3.74
C CYS A 37 14.63 -0.78 3.08
N ARG A 38 14.93 -1.97 2.57
CA ARG A 38 16.19 -2.25 1.87
C ARG A 38 16.24 -1.73 0.42
N CYS A 39 15.18 -1.06 -0.05
CA CYS A 39 15.15 -0.50 -1.40
C CYS A 39 16.16 0.65 -1.58
N ASP A 40 16.49 1.38 -0.50
CA ASP A 40 17.34 2.58 -0.57
C ASP A 40 18.84 2.27 -0.32
N SER A 41 19.17 1.03 0.07
CA SER A 41 20.50 0.58 0.51
C SER A 41 21.19 -0.40 -0.45
N GLY A 42 20.81 -0.37 -1.74
CA GLY A 42 21.36 -1.26 -2.77
C GLY A 42 20.80 -2.69 -2.74
N GLY A 43 19.80 -2.97 -1.90
CA GLY A 43 19.06 -4.23 -1.90
C GLY A 43 18.06 -4.32 -3.06
N LYS A 44 17.71 -5.56 -3.46
CA LYS A 44 16.70 -5.79 -4.51
C LYS A 44 15.34 -5.23 -4.08
N CYS A 45 14.84 -4.23 -4.83
CA CYS A 45 13.49 -3.70 -4.64
C CYS A 45 12.52 -4.37 -5.60
N HIS A 46 11.85 -5.45 -5.16
CA HIS A 46 10.94 -6.23 -6.01
C HIS A 46 9.83 -5.41 -6.66
N ALA A 47 9.32 -4.38 -5.99
CA ALA A 47 8.32 -3.48 -6.56
C ALA A 47 8.86 -2.69 -7.75
N ALA A 48 10.11 -2.21 -7.68
CA ALA A 48 10.76 -1.47 -8.78
C ALA A 48 11.07 -2.40 -9.96
N GLU A 49 11.54 -3.62 -9.67
CA GLU A 49 11.76 -4.64 -10.69
C GLU A 49 10.46 -5.01 -11.40
N LEU A 50 9.38 -5.26 -10.66
CA LEU A 50 8.08 -5.57 -11.23
C LEU A 50 7.54 -4.41 -12.06
N ALA A 51 7.60 -3.18 -11.54
CA ALA A 51 7.12 -2.00 -12.26
C ALA A 51 7.85 -1.83 -13.60
N LYS A 52 9.18 -2.04 -13.61
CA LYS A 52 9.98 -2.04 -14.84
C LYS A 52 9.56 -3.17 -15.80
N ARG A 53 9.37 -4.39 -15.30
CA ARG A 53 8.94 -5.55 -16.12
C ARG A 53 7.55 -5.37 -16.73
N LEU A 54 6.64 -4.73 -16.01
CA LEU A 54 5.27 -4.46 -16.45
C LEU A 54 5.15 -3.14 -17.24
N GLY A 55 6.21 -2.35 -17.35
CA GLY A 55 6.19 -1.06 -18.04
C GLY A 55 5.31 0.00 -17.37
N ILE A 56 5.10 -0.09 -16.05
CA ILE A 56 4.27 0.86 -15.29
C ILE A 56 5.11 1.85 -14.49
N LYS A 57 4.58 3.06 -14.28
CA LYS A 57 5.21 4.07 -13.44
C LYS A 57 5.18 3.63 -11.98
N LEU A 58 6.31 3.72 -11.28
CA LEU A 58 6.40 3.51 -9.84
C LEU A 58 6.74 4.82 -9.13
N MET A 59 5.94 5.16 -8.12
CA MET A 59 6.20 6.22 -7.16
C MET A 59 6.67 5.59 -5.85
N ILE A 60 7.83 6.01 -5.35
CA ILE A 60 8.37 5.57 -4.07
C ILE A 60 8.29 6.77 -3.11
N VAL A 61 7.58 6.60 -1.99
CA VAL A 61 7.31 7.69 -1.05
C VAL A 61 7.66 7.23 0.37
N PRO A 62 8.53 7.96 1.10
CA PRO A 62 8.78 7.65 2.49
C PRO A 62 7.54 7.93 3.34
N LYS A 63 7.26 7.07 4.32
CA LYS A 63 6.16 7.29 5.26
C LYS A 63 6.36 8.52 6.17
N GLY A 64 7.60 8.98 6.32
CA GLY A 64 7.95 10.18 7.08
C GLY A 64 7.73 10.06 8.58
N GLU A 65 7.90 11.19 9.28
CA GLU A 65 7.79 11.28 10.73
C GLU A 65 6.34 11.13 11.22
N GLU A 66 5.35 11.53 10.43
CA GLU A 66 3.92 11.36 10.76
C GLU A 66 3.57 9.89 11.03
N TYR A 67 4.24 8.97 10.33
CA TYR A 67 4.06 7.54 10.58
C TYR A 67 4.69 7.05 11.89
N LEU A 68 5.70 7.75 12.43
CA LEU A 68 6.24 7.42 13.75
C LEU A 68 5.19 7.63 14.84
N GLU A 69 4.32 8.64 14.71
CA GLU A 69 3.20 8.84 15.63
C GLU A 69 2.18 7.71 15.54
N VAL A 70 1.91 7.19 14.34
CA VAL A 70 1.08 5.98 14.16
C VAL A 70 1.67 4.76 14.89
N VAL A 71 3.00 4.63 14.91
CA VAL A 71 3.67 3.54 15.64
C VAL A 71 3.67 3.79 17.16
N ARG A 72 3.87 5.03 17.60
CA ARG A 72 3.91 5.43 19.02
C ARG A 72 2.54 5.39 19.70
N ASN A 73 1.48 5.75 18.99
CA ASN A 73 0.14 5.88 19.56
C ASN A 73 -0.94 5.34 18.57
N PRO A 74 -0.95 4.03 18.28
CA PRO A 74 -1.93 3.45 17.36
C PRO A 74 -3.32 3.41 17.98
N LYS A 75 -4.34 3.85 17.23
CA LYS A 75 -5.73 3.90 17.70
C LYS A 75 -6.33 2.51 17.89
N PHE A 76 -5.94 1.55 17.05
CA PHE A 76 -6.49 0.19 17.07
C PHE A 76 -5.57 -0.83 17.75
N GLY A 77 -4.62 -0.33 18.55
CA GLY A 77 -3.69 -1.16 19.31
C GLY A 77 -2.53 -1.71 18.48
N ARG A 78 -1.77 -2.62 19.09
CA ARG A 78 -0.56 -3.22 18.51
C ARG A 78 -0.73 -4.73 18.38
N GLY A 79 -0.26 -5.28 17.26
CA GLY A 79 0.02 -6.71 17.15
C GLY A 79 1.40 -7.07 17.71
N ALA A 80 1.85 -8.29 17.41
CA ALA A 80 3.22 -8.73 17.71
C ALA A 80 4.27 -7.78 17.14
N GLY A 81 5.36 -7.55 17.88
CA GLY A 81 6.46 -6.69 17.45
C GLY A 81 6.07 -5.21 17.29
N MET A 82 5.16 -4.70 18.13
CA MET A 82 4.64 -3.33 18.07
C MET A 82 3.92 -2.96 16.77
N ASN A 83 3.45 -3.94 15.99
CA ASN A 83 2.88 -3.71 14.66
C ASN A 83 1.52 -2.97 14.71
N PRO A 84 1.41 -1.72 14.19
CA PRO A 84 0.16 -0.96 14.16
C PRO A 84 -0.59 -1.19 12.84
N CYS A 85 -0.76 -2.44 12.41
CA CYS A 85 -1.12 -2.79 11.04
C CYS A 85 -2.44 -2.15 10.53
N ILE A 86 -3.47 -2.01 11.36
CA ILE A 86 -4.74 -1.35 10.99
C ILE A 86 -4.48 0.14 10.73
N ASP A 87 -3.89 0.85 11.70
CA ASP A 87 -3.57 2.28 11.58
C ASP A 87 -2.58 2.55 10.43
N CYS A 88 -1.60 1.67 10.23
CA CYS A 88 -0.66 1.76 9.12
C CYS A 88 -1.36 1.70 7.77
N ARG A 89 -2.37 0.86 7.61
CA ARG A 89 -3.14 0.74 6.37
C ARG A 89 -3.99 1.98 6.13
N ILE A 90 -4.69 2.43 7.17
CA ILE A 90 -5.46 3.69 7.12
C ILE A 90 -4.55 4.85 6.73
N PHE A 91 -3.38 4.98 7.35
CA PHE A 91 -2.39 6.00 7.03
C PHE A 91 -1.96 5.94 5.55
N MET A 92 -1.56 4.76 5.07
CA MET A 92 -1.10 4.60 3.69
C MET A 92 -2.22 4.91 2.68
N LEU A 93 -3.46 4.54 2.98
CA LEU A 93 -4.59 4.80 2.08
C LEU A 93 -4.98 6.29 2.05
N LYS A 94 -4.90 7.01 3.18
CA LYS A 94 -5.04 8.48 3.20
C LYS A 94 -4.01 9.16 2.32
N LYS A 95 -2.73 8.80 2.47
CA LYS A 95 -1.65 9.34 1.61
C LYS A 95 -1.80 8.92 0.15
N ALA A 96 -2.27 7.71 -0.11
CA ALA A 96 -2.55 7.25 -1.46
C ALA A 96 -3.68 8.07 -2.11
N LYS A 97 -4.72 8.47 -1.37
CA LYS A 97 -5.77 9.36 -1.85
C LYS A 97 -5.22 10.72 -2.29
N GLU A 98 -4.40 11.36 -1.46
CA GLU A 98 -3.74 12.63 -1.81
C GLU A 98 -2.89 12.51 -3.09
N ILE A 99 -2.23 11.36 -3.31
CA ILE A 99 -1.44 11.10 -4.50
C ILE A 99 -2.34 10.81 -5.71
N ALA A 100 -3.41 10.04 -5.53
CA ALA A 100 -4.36 9.69 -6.58
C ALA A 100 -5.00 10.95 -7.18
N GLU A 101 -5.39 11.91 -6.34
CA GLU A 101 -5.92 13.21 -6.77
C GLU A 101 -4.91 13.98 -7.63
N LYS A 102 -3.64 14.04 -7.23
CA LYS A 102 -2.57 14.75 -7.97
C LYS A 102 -2.29 14.16 -9.35
N ILE A 103 -2.52 12.85 -9.53
CA ILE A 103 -2.29 12.16 -10.80
C ILE A 103 -3.59 11.85 -11.56
N ASP A 104 -4.74 12.37 -11.10
CA ASP A 104 -6.06 12.08 -11.67
C ASP A 104 -6.40 10.58 -11.75
N ALA A 105 -5.97 9.78 -10.76
CA ALA A 105 -6.36 8.38 -10.63
C ALA A 105 -7.74 8.28 -10.00
N LYS A 106 -8.65 7.54 -10.63
CA LYS A 106 -10.05 7.36 -10.20
C LYS A 106 -10.26 6.14 -9.30
N ILE A 107 -9.28 5.24 -9.25
CA ILE A 107 -9.32 4.01 -8.48
C ILE A 107 -8.06 3.91 -7.64
N ILE A 108 -8.21 3.51 -6.38
CA ILE A 108 -7.11 3.06 -5.52
C ILE A 108 -7.37 1.60 -5.20
N PHE A 109 -6.35 0.75 -5.36
CA PHE A 109 -6.49 -0.67 -5.03
C PHE A 109 -5.25 -1.22 -4.33
N THR A 110 -5.44 -2.37 -3.69
CA THR A 110 -4.45 -3.07 -2.88
C THR A 110 -4.49 -4.57 -3.20
N GLY A 111 -3.47 -5.31 -2.77
CA GLY A 111 -3.44 -6.78 -2.87
C GLY A 111 -3.93 -7.49 -1.61
N GLU A 112 -4.96 -6.95 -0.96
CA GLU A 112 -5.48 -7.55 0.28
C GLU A 112 -6.30 -8.80 0.02
N VAL A 113 -6.06 -9.85 0.81
CA VAL A 113 -6.81 -11.11 0.73
C VAL A 113 -7.57 -11.33 2.03
N VAL A 114 -8.90 -11.45 1.94
CA VAL A 114 -9.76 -11.64 3.11
C VAL A 114 -9.34 -12.90 3.88
N GLY A 115 -9.10 -12.76 5.18
CA GLY A 115 -8.71 -13.84 6.09
C GLY A 115 -7.23 -14.21 6.10
N GLN A 116 -6.41 -13.70 5.17
CA GLN A 116 -5.00 -14.11 5.06
C GLN A 116 -4.13 -13.58 6.22
N ARG A 117 -4.45 -12.41 6.80
CA ARG A 117 -3.76 -11.85 7.98
C ARG A 117 -4.72 -11.67 9.16
N PRO A 118 -4.42 -12.25 10.35
CA PRO A 118 -5.34 -12.26 11.49
C PRO A 118 -5.62 -10.85 12.05
N MET A 119 -4.62 -9.96 11.98
CA MET A 119 -4.73 -8.62 12.57
C MET A 119 -5.43 -7.64 11.63
N SER A 120 -5.12 -7.64 10.33
CA SER A 120 -5.52 -6.56 9.40
C SER A 120 -6.44 -6.96 8.25
N GLN A 121 -6.64 -8.25 7.99
CA GLN A 121 -7.37 -8.73 6.82
C GLN A 121 -8.62 -9.57 7.15
N ARG A 122 -9.07 -9.55 8.41
CA ARG A 122 -10.43 -10.03 8.72
C ARG A 122 -11.46 -9.14 8.04
N LYS A 123 -12.59 -9.70 7.63
CA LYS A 123 -13.63 -8.97 6.87
C LYS A 123 -14.08 -7.70 7.60
N GLU A 124 -14.34 -7.82 8.90
CA GLU A 124 -14.74 -6.68 9.75
C GLU A 124 -13.63 -5.61 9.82
N VAL A 125 -12.37 -6.03 9.83
CA VAL A 125 -11.21 -5.13 9.91
C VAL A 125 -10.96 -4.44 8.57
N LEU A 126 -11.15 -5.11 7.44
CA LEU A 126 -11.07 -4.47 6.12
C LEU A 126 -12.13 -3.38 5.97
N SER A 127 -13.37 -3.64 6.41
CA SER A 127 -14.44 -2.62 6.44
C SER A 127 -14.17 -1.49 7.44
N LEU A 128 -13.51 -1.79 8.56
CA LEU A 128 -13.02 -0.76 9.49
C LEU A 128 -11.96 0.13 8.83
N ILE A 129 -10.98 -0.48 8.16
CA ILE A 129 -9.93 0.24 7.45
C ILE A 129 -10.57 1.14 6.40
N GLU A 130 -11.42 0.60 5.53
CA GLU A 130 -12.14 1.34 4.49
C GLU A 130 -12.82 2.61 5.02
N ARG A 131 -13.57 2.50 6.12
CA ARG A 131 -14.24 3.65 6.77
C ARG A 131 -13.27 4.62 7.44
N GLY A 132 -12.02 4.23 7.66
CA GLY A 132 -11.01 5.00 8.36
C GLY A 132 -10.27 6.03 7.51
N TRP A 133 -10.38 5.98 6.18
CA TRP A 133 -9.62 6.85 5.26
C TRP A 133 -10.44 7.57 4.15
N PRO A 134 -11.72 7.94 4.34
CA PRO A 134 -12.57 8.41 3.25
C PRO A 134 -12.03 9.58 2.43
#